data_AF-A0A7V4S324-F1
#
_entry.id   AF-A0A7V4S324-F1
#
_cell.length_a   1.000
_cell.length_b   1.000
_cell.length_c   1.000
_cell.angle_alpha   90.00
_cell.angle_beta   90.00
_cell.angle_gamma   90.00
#
_symmetry.space_group_name_H-M   'P 1'
#
loop_
_entity.id
_entity.type
_entity.pdbx_description
1 polymer ?
#
loop_
_entity_poly.entity_id
_entity_poly.type
_entity_poly.pdbx_seq_one_letter_code
_entity_poly.pdbx_strand_id
1 'polypeptide(L)'
;MVLTILLVLTVIFWGIAPIFDKIALSNSSPFLGNLSRSITITFVLLAITFLGGKTKEFLQIDFRSFIYFALSGIFAGCLGVFTYYKALQISQTSKIVPLAATYPLVTALLSVIFLREQLTFSRILGTLLIIVGIWLVK
;
A
#
# COMPACT_ATOMS: atom_id res chain seq x y z
N MET A 1 -8.45 15.72 -14.76
CA MET A 1 -8.83 16.43 -13.52
C MET A 1 -9.17 15.47 -12.38
N VAL A 2 -10.15 14.57 -12.53
CA VAL A 2 -10.54 13.61 -11.47
C VAL A 2 -9.38 12.71 -10.99
N LEU A 3 -8.61 12.14 -11.92
CA LEU A 3 -7.46 11.29 -11.58
C LEU A 3 -6.44 12.02 -10.68
N THR A 4 -6.10 13.26 -11.02
CA THR A 4 -5.15 14.07 -10.25
C THR A 4 -5.65 14.30 -8.83
N ILE A 5 -6.95 14.58 -8.67
CA ILE A 5 -7.56 14.79 -7.35
C ILE A 5 -7.48 13.50 -6.51
N LEU A 6 -7.82 12.35 -7.09
CA LEU A 6 -7.74 11.05 -6.41
C LEU A 6 -6.31 10.71 -5.98
N LEU A 7 -5.32 11.02 -6.83
CA LEU A 7 -3.91 10.81 -6.51
C LEU A 7 -3.43 11.74 -5.39
N VAL A 8 -3.81 13.01 -5.41
CA VAL A 8 -3.48 13.97 -4.33
C VAL A 8 -4.04 13.50 -3.00
N LEU A 9 -5.32 13.11 -2.97
CA LEU A 9 -5.93 12.54 -1.75
C LEU A 9 -5.21 11.28 -1.28
N THR A 10 -4.83 10.40 -2.21
CA THR A 10 -4.05 9.18 -1.90
C THR A 10 -2.73 9.54 -1.23
N VAL A 11 -1.98 10.50 -1.77
CA VAL A 11 -0.70 10.95 -1.20
C VAL A 11 -0.89 11.57 0.19
N ILE A 12 -1.95 12.35 0.40
CA ILE A 12 -2.26 12.92 1.72
C ILE A 12 -2.52 11.80 2.74
N PHE A 13 -3.41 10.85 2.42
CA PHE A 13 -3.73 9.75 3.33
C PHE A 13 -2.53 8.84 3.58
N TRP A 14 -1.75 8.51 2.55
CA TRP A 14 -0.54 7.71 2.68
C TRP A 14 0.62 8.44 3.35
N GLY A 15 0.65 9.77 3.35
CA GLY A 15 1.61 10.58 4.09
C GLY A 15 1.28 10.67 5.58
N ILE A 16 -0.01 10.70 5.93
CA ILE A 16 -0.50 10.77 7.32
C ILE A 16 -0.39 9.41 8.03
N ALA A 17 -0.76 8.32 7.36
CA ALA A 17 -0.86 6.99 8.00
C ALA A 17 0.43 6.51 8.71
N PRO A 18 1.65 6.65 8.12
CA PRO A 18 2.89 6.25 8.77
C PRO A 18 3.18 6.95 10.11
N ILE A 19 2.64 8.15 10.32
CA ILE A 19 2.77 8.87 11.58
C ILE A 19 2.02 8.14 12.69
N PHE A 20 0.76 7.77 12.44
CA PHE A 20 -0.04 6.97 13.37
C PHE A 20 0.54 5.57 13.55
N ASP A 21 1.01 4.93 12.47
CA ASP A 21 1.67 3.63 12.54
C ASP A 21 2.90 3.69 13.45
N LYS A 22 3.78 4.69 13.29
CA LYS A 22 4.97 4.88 14.12
C LYS A 22 4.61 5.11 15.60
N ILE A 23 3.60 5.93 15.88
CA ILE A 23 3.13 6.18 17.25
C ILE A 23 2.59 4.88 17.87
N ALA A 24 1.75 4.13 17.15
CA ALA A 24 1.18 2.88 17.64
C ALA A 24 2.24 1.81 17.92
N LEU A 25 3.29 1.74 17.09
CA LEU A 25 4.39 0.77 17.23
C LEU A 25 5.32 1.05 18.43
N SER A 26 5.23 2.22 19.06
CA SER A 26 6.01 2.51 20.28
C SER A 26 5.60 1.63 21.47
N ASN A 27 4.35 1.18 21.51
CA ASN A 27 3.78 0.40 22.61
C ASN A 27 3.22 -0.96 22.15
N SER A 28 3.52 -1.39 20.92
CA SER A 28 2.93 -2.62 20.36
C SER A 28 3.91 -3.38 19.47
N SER A 29 3.65 -4.68 19.28
CA SER A 29 4.40 -5.47 18.32
C SER A 29 3.88 -5.20 16.90
N PRO A 30 4.75 -5.22 15.88
CA PRO A 30 4.35 -5.05 14.48
C PRO A 30 3.22 -5.98 14.04
N PHE A 31 3.24 -7.22 14.52
CA PHE A 31 2.20 -8.20 14.21
C PHE A 31 0.85 -7.82 14.83
N LEU A 32 0.83 -7.50 16.13
CA LEU A 32 -0.41 -7.12 16.83
C LEU A 32 -0.96 -5.78 16.33
N GLY A 33 -0.08 -4.82 15.99
CA GLY A 33 -0.47 -3.55 15.39
C GLY A 33 -1.11 -3.74 14.01
N ASN A 34 -0.57 -4.64 13.18
CA ASN A 34 -1.18 -4.94 11.89
C ASN A 34 -2.52 -5.68 12.03
N LEU A 35 -2.62 -6.60 13.00
CA LEU A 35 -3.86 -7.31 13.30
C LEU A 35 -4.97 -6.33 13.75
N SER A 36 -4.67 -5.42 14.68
CA SER A 36 -5.65 -4.44 15.17
C SER A 36 -6.10 -3.49 14.06
N ARG A 37 -5.16 -3.02 13.23
CA ARG A 37 -5.45 -2.26 12.01
C ARG A 37 -6.36 -3.02 11.06
N SER A 38 -6.06 -4.29 10.79
CA SER A 38 -6.82 -5.13 9.86
C SER A 38 -8.25 -5.39 10.33
N ILE A 39 -8.42 -5.66 11.64
CA ILE A 39 -9.75 -5.82 12.25
C ILE A 39 -10.55 -4.53 12.10
N THR A 40 -9.96 -3.38 12.43
CA THR A 40 -10.61 -2.07 12.33
C THR A 40 -11.07 -1.78 10.90
N ILE A 41 -10.17 -1.96 9.92
CA ILE A 41 -10.48 -1.75 8.50
C ILE A 41 -11.59 -2.70 8.04
N THR A 42 -11.55 -3.97 8.46
CA THR A 42 -12.57 -4.96 8.09
C THR A 42 -13.95 -4.53 8.56
N PHE A 43 -14.10 -4.09 9.81
CA PHE A 43 -15.38 -3.61 10.32
C PHE A 43 -15.89 -2.37 9.56
N VAL A 44 -15.02 -1.40 9.27
CA VAL A 44 -15.38 -0.21 8.50
C VAL A 44 -15.82 -0.57 7.08
N LEU A 45 -15.09 -1.45 6.39
CA LEU A 45 -15.45 -1.87 5.03
C LEU A 45 -16.74 -2.68 4.99
N LEU A 46 -16.99 -3.54 5.98
CA LEU A 46 -18.26 -4.24 6.11
C LEU A 46 -19.40 -3.25 6.32
N ALA A 47 -19.26 -2.30 7.25
CA ALA A 47 -20.26 -1.28 7.50
C ALA A 47 -20.60 -0.46 6.24
N ILE A 48 -19.58 -0.01 5.49
CA ILE A 48 -19.77 0.71 4.23
C ILE A 48 -20.48 -0.18 3.20
N THR A 49 -20.13 -1.46 3.12
CA THR A 49 -20.75 -2.41 2.18
C THR A 49 -22.23 -2.62 2.48
N PHE A 50 -22.58 -2.82 3.75
CA PHE A 50 -23.97 -3.01 4.17
C PHE A 50 -24.80 -1.72 4.04
N LEU A 51 -24.31 -0.60 4.57
CA LEU A 51 -25.01 0.69 4.54
C LEU A 51 -25.14 1.27 3.13
N GLY A 52 -24.16 0.99 2.26
CA GLY A 52 -24.18 1.41 0.85
C GLY A 52 -25.02 0.52 -0.06
N GLY A 53 -25.68 -0.53 0.46
CA GLY A 53 -26.48 -1.46 -0.35
C GLY A 53 -25.65 -2.34 -1.31
N LYS A 54 -24.35 -2.45 -1.07
CA LYS A 54 -23.39 -3.15 -1.94
C LYS A 54 -23.24 -4.64 -1.64
N THR A 55 -24.05 -5.18 -0.74
CA THR A 55 -24.00 -6.59 -0.33
C THR A 55 -24.18 -7.56 -1.50
N LYS A 56 -25.07 -7.26 -2.45
CA LYS A 56 -25.26 -8.11 -3.63
C LYS A 56 -24.02 -8.14 -4.53
N GLU A 57 -23.40 -6.98 -4.76
CA GLU A 57 -22.17 -6.87 -5.55
C GLU A 57 -21.02 -7.65 -4.87
N PHE A 58 -20.91 -7.56 -3.54
CA PHE A 58 -19.91 -8.31 -2.78
C PHE A 58 -20.06 -9.84 -2.92
N LEU A 59 -21.29 -10.35 -2.84
CA LEU A 59 -21.56 -11.79 -2.98
C LEU A 59 -21.41 -12.30 -4.43
N GLN A 60 -21.38 -11.39 -5.41
CA GLN A 60 -21.21 -11.71 -6.82
C GLN A 60 -19.76 -11.63 -7.29
N ILE A 61 -18.81 -11.32 -6.40
CA ILE A 61 -17.37 -11.35 -6.74
C ILE A 61 -17.01 -12.77 -7.17
N ASP A 62 -16.47 -12.89 -8.38
CA ASP A 62 -16.05 -14.18 -8.91
C ASP A 62 -14.84 -14.73 -8.13
N PHE A 63 -14.74 -16.06 -8.08
CA PHE A 63 -13.71 -16.74 -7.30
C PHE A 63 -12.28 -16.38 -7.73
N ARG A 64 -12.07 -16.06 -9.01
CA ARG A 64 -10.74 -15.69 -9.52
C ARG A 64 -10.34 -14.31 -9.03
N SER A 65 -11.25 -13.33 -9.08
CA SER A 65 -11.05 -12.00 -8.50
C SER A 65 -10.80 -12.09 -6.99
N PHE A 66 -11.58 -12.93 -6.29
CA PHE A 66 -11.36 -13.17 -4.86
C PHE A 66 -9.94 -13.68 -4.56
N ILE A 67 -9.43 -14.64 -5.34
CA ILE A 67 -8.04 -15.12 -5.20
C ILE A 67 -7.04 -13.99 -5.40
N TYR A 68 -7.19 -13.16 -6.42
CA TYR A 68 -6.26 -12.04 -6.64
C TYR A 68 -6.31 -11.02 -5.50
N PHE A 69 -7.48 -10.72 -4.96
CA PHE A 69 -7.60 -9.88 -3.76
C PHE A 69 -7.00 -10.52 -2.52
N ALA A 70 -7.19 -11.83 -2.33
CA ALA A 70 -6.59 -12.56 -1.22
C ALA A 70 -5.05 -12.57 -1.30
N LEU A 71 -4.49 -12.84 -2.48
CA LEU A 71 -3.05 -12.75 -2.72
C LEU A 71 -2.53 -11.33 -2.48
N SER A 72 -3.23 -10.31 -3.00
CA SER A 72 -2.90 -8.92 -2.73
C SER A 72 -2.90 -8.62 -1.22
N GLY A 73 -3.91 -9.08 -0.48
CA GLY A 73 -3.99 -8.95 0.97
C GLY A 73 -2.84 -9.64 1.70
N ILE A 74 -2.42 -10.83 1.27
CA ILE A 74 -1.28 -11.55 1.84
C ILE A 74 0.02 -10.78 1.60
N PHE A 75 0.30 -10.38 0.35
CA PHE A 75 1.55 -9.71 0.01
C PHE A 75 1.62 -8.28 0.55
N ALA A 76 0.60 -7.47 0.32
CA ALA A 76 0.59 -6.07 0.75
C ALA A 76 0.20 -5.94 2.23
N GLY A 77 -0.93 -6.52 2.62
CA GLY A 77 -1.53 -6.33 3.94
C GLY A 77 -0.88 -7.14 5.05
N CYS A 78 -0.38 -8.35 4.79
CA CYS A 78 0.28 -9.17 5.81
C CYS A 78 1.80 -9.01 5.78
N LEU A 79 2.45 -9.50 4.71
CA LEU A 79 3.92 -9.55 4.62
C LEU A 79 4.53 -8.16 4.46
N GLY A 80 3.97 -7.34 3.57
CA GLY A 80 4.42 -5.98 3.29
C GLY A 80 4.30 -5.07 4.50
N VAL A 81 3.11 -4.97 5.09
CA VAL A 81 2.90 -4.17 6.31
C VAL A 81 3.76 -4.68 7.47
N PHE A 82 3.89 -5.99 7.67
CA PHE A 82 4.73 -6.53 8.75
C PHE A 82 6.19 -6.08 8.62
N THR A 83 6.79 -6.25 7.43
CA THR A 83 8.19 -5.85 7.18
C THR A 83 8.37 -4.33 7.23
N TYR A 84 7.39 -3.58 6.72
CA TYR A 84 7.36 -2.12 6.79
C TYR A 84 7.27 -1.62 8.24
N TYR A 85 6.41 -2.21 9.07
CA TYR A 85 6.29 -1.87 10.49
C TYR A 85 7.54 -2.22 11.28
N LYS A 86 8.19 -3.35 10.97
CA LYS A 86 9.51 -3.68 11.54
C LYS A 86 10.54 -2.60 11.22
N ALA A 87 10.61 -2.14 9.97
CA ALA A 87 11.50 -1.05 9.57
C ALA A 87 11.15 0.28 10.26
N LEU A 88 9.85 0.62 10.34
CA LEU A 88 9.37 1.79 11.08
C LEU A 88 9.71 1.71 12.57
N GLN A 89 9.73 0.54 13.18
CA GLN A 89 10.03 0.40 14.62
C GLN A 89 11.50 0.76 14.92
N ILE A 90 12.43 0.37 14.05
CA ILE A 90 13.88 0.49 14.28
C ILE A 90 14.52 1.74 13.68
N SER A 91 13.80 2.54 12.89
CA SER A 91 14.35 3.72 12.22
C SER A 91 13.35 4.89 12.16
N GLN A 92 13.80 6.05 11.68
CA GLN A 92 12.98 7.25 11.57
C GLN A 92 11.98 7.14 10.41
N THR A 93 10.73 7.58 10.64
CA THR A 93 9.67 7.57 9.63
C THR A 93 10.06 8.38 8.38
N SER A 94 10.76 9.51 8.55
CA SER A 94 11.26 10.36 7.47
C SER A 94 12.24 9.64 6.52
N LYS A 95 12.90 8.56 6.97
CA LYS A 95 13.77 7.74 6.13
C LYS A 95 13.04 6.53 5.56
N ILE A 96 12.24 5.85 6.39
CA ILE A 96 11.57 4.61 5.99
C ILE A 96 10.48 4.85 4.95
N VAL A 97 9.70 5.93 5.07
CA VAL A 97 8.61 6.22 4.13
C VAL A 97 9.14 6.44 2.69
N PRO A 98 10.13 7.31 2.44
CA PRO A 98 10.71 7.47 1.10
C PRO A 98 11.37 6.19 0.59
N LEU A 99 12.11 5.46 1.44
CA LEU A 99 12.73 4.20 1.05
C LEU A 99 11.70 3.14 0.65
N ALA A 100 10.58 3.04 1.37
CA ALA A 100 9.48 2.15 1.02
C ALA A 100 8.81 2.57 -0.31
N ALA A 101 8.78 3.86 -0.62
CA ALA A 101 8.28 4.40 -1.89
C ALA A 101 9.13 4.03 -3.13
N THR A 102 10.14 3.17 -2.97
CA THR A 102 10.84 2.51 -4.09
C THR A 102 10.06 1.33 -4.67
N TYR A 103 9.04 0.79 -3.98
CA TYR A 103 8.26 -0.35 -4.49
C TYR A 103 7.66 -0.17 -5.90
N PRO A 104 7.33 1.04 -6.40
CA PRO A 104 6.86 1.23 -7.77
C PRO A 104 7.85 0.71 -8.82
N LEU A 105 9.14 0.61 -8.51
CA LEU A 105 10.14 -0.07 -9.33
C LEU A 105 9.79 -1.53 -9.59
N VAL A 106 9.46 -2.22 -8.50
CA VAL A 106 9.05 -3.63 -8.53
C VAL A 106 7.73 -3.73 -9.28
N THR A 107 6.77 -2.83 -9.04
CA THR A 107 5.51 -2.79 -9.78
C THR A 107 5.72 -2.57 -11.27
N ALA A 108 6.59 -1.64 -11.67
CA ALA A 108 6.89 -1.37 -13.07
C ALA A 108 7.48 -2.63 -13.74
N LEU A 109 8.46 -3.28 -13.12
CA LEU A 109 9.03 -4.53 -13.64
C LEU A 109 8.00 -5.65 -13.76
N LEU A 110 7.21 -5.89 -12.70
CA LEU A 110 6.20 -6.94 -12.68
C LEU A 110 5.05 -6.64 -13.65
N SER A 111 4.68 -5.38 -13.87
CA SER A 111 3.65 -5.00 -14.84
C SER A 111 4.04 -5.38 -16.27
N VAL A 112 5.32 -5.30 -16.61
CA VAL A 112 5.82 -5.72 -17.93
C VAL A 112 5.75 -7.23 -18.08
N ILE A 113 6.14 -7.96 -17.02
CA ILE A 113 6.18 -9.43 -17.03
C ILE A 113 4.77 -10.03 -17.04
N PHE A 114 3.90 -9.58 -16.13
CA PHE A 114 2.61 -10.20 -15.86
C PHE A 114 1.44 -9.52 -16.59
N LEU A 115 1.50 -8.20 -16.78
CA LEU A 115 0.44 -7.43 -17.46
C LEU A 115 0.80 -7.08 -18.91
N ARG A 116 2.02 -7.41 -19.36
CA ARG A 116 2.54 -7.13 -20.71
C ARG A 116 2.50 -5.64 -21.07
N GLU A 117 2.67 -4.78 -20.07
CA GLU A 117 2.77 -3.34 -20.29
C GLU A 117 4.04 -2.98 -21.08
N GLN A 118 3.95 -1.97 -21.95
CA GLN A 118 5.11 -1.46 -22.67
C GLN A 118 6.01 -0.63 -21.75
N LEU A 119 7.31 -0.90 -21.80
CA LEU A 119 8.34 -0.03 -21.23
C LEU A 119 8.67 1.08 -22.22
N THR A 120 8.23 2.29 -21.90
CA THR A 120 8.66 3.49 -22.62
C THR A 120 9.96 4.00 -22.01
N PHE A 121 10.79 4.65 -22.83
CA PHE A 121 12.02 5.29 -22.36
C PHE A 121 11.72 6.31 -21.23
N SER A 122 10.62 7.07 -21.34
CA SER A 122 10.18 8.01 -20.30
C SER A 122 9.85 7.31 -18.98
N ARG A 123 9.20 6.14 -19.00
CA ARG A 123 8.93 5.36 -17.78
C ARG A 123 10.23 4.91 -17.13
N ILE A 124 11.19 4.42 -17.90
CA ILE A 124 12.50 3.99 -17.38
C ILE A 124 13.23 5.20 -16.75
N LEU A 125 13.30 6.32 -17.45
CA LEU A 125 13.99 7.52 -16.97
C LEU A 125 13.33 8.07 -15.69
N GLY A 126 12.00 8.21 -15.67
CA GLY A 126 11.28 8.67 -14.47
C GLY A 126 11.47 7.75 -13.28
N THR A 127 11.50 6.44 -13.54
CA THR A 127 11.76 5.40 -12.54
C THR A 127 13.17 5.52 -11.95
N LEU A 128 14.20 5.77 -12.77
CA LEU A 128 15.56 6.04 -12.31
C LEU A 128 15.65 7.34 -11.50
N LEU A 129 14.96 8.41 -11.92
CA LEU A 129 14.93 9.67 -11.18
C LEU A 129 14.29 9.51 -9.79
N ILE A 130 13.25 8.67 -9.66
CA ILE A 130 12.65 8.33 -8.36
C ILE A 130 13.69 7.63 -7.47
N ILE A 131 14.45 6.66 -7.99
CA ILE A 131 15.52 5.98 -7.24
C ILE A 131 16.54 6.98 -6.72
N VAL A 132 17.04 7.85 -7.61
CA VAL A 132 18.05 8.85 -7.26
C VAL A 132 17.50 9.81 -6.20
N GLY A 133 16.27 10.29 -6.38
CA GLY A 133 15.60 11.15 -5.41
C GLY A 133 15.49 10.51 -4.04
N ILE A 134 15.07 9.24 -3.97
CA ILE A 134 14.96 8.52 -2.70
C ILE A 134 16.34 8.28 -2.07
N TRP A 135 17.37 7.98 -2.87
CA TRP A 135 18.73 7.81 -2.39
C TRP A 135 19.30 9.09 -1.78
N LEU A 136 18.96 10.26 -2.32
CA LEU A 136 19.35 11.57 -1.78
C LEU A 136 18.64 11.93 -0.47
N VAL A 137 17.46 11.36 -0.20
CA VAL A 137 16.70 11.60 1.04
C VAL A 137 17.23 10.75 2.22
N LYS A 138 18.05 9.72 1.96
CA LYS A 138 18.60 8.80 2.95
C LYS A 138 19.64 9.46 3.88
#